data_AF-A0A2M7KX33-F1
#
_entry.id   AF-A0A2M7KX33-F1
#
_cell.length_a   1.000
_cell.length_b   1.000
_cell.length_c   1.000
_cell.angle_alpha   90.00
_cell.angle_beta   90.00
_cell.angle_gamma   90.00
#
_symmetry.space_group_name_H-M   'P 1'
#
loop_
_entity.id
_entity.type
_entity.pdbx_description
1 polymer ?
#
loop_
_entity_poly.entity_id
_entity_poly.type
_entity_poly.pdbx_seq_one_letter_code
_entity_poly.pdbx_strand_id
1 'polypeptide(L)'
;MASLALGDILDDLRAAEEGLHRFERRYWVSSDDFFALYSKGHLDDGENAEDVAEWAGHCKLHQKRLAALEQISRERIASLPRERPGELVRLTPGEPALELA
;
A
#
# COMPACT_ATOMS: atom_id res chain seq x y z
N MET A 1 -6.71 1.34 21.37
CA MET A 1 -5.60 1.62 20.44
C MET A 1 -5.46 0.38 19.59
N ALA A 2 -5.62 0.49 18.28
CA ALA A 2 -5.43 -0.64 17.39
C ALA A 2 -3.95 -0.63 17.00
N SER A 3 -3.16 -1.59 17.46
CA SER A 3 -1.86 -1.83 16.83
C SER A 3 -2.12 -2.60 15.54
N LEU A 4 -1.41 -2.24 14.48
CA LEU A 4 -1.47 -2.95 13.20
C LEU A 4 -0.12 -3.62 13.03
N ALA A 5 -0.10 -4.95 13.01
CA ALA A 5 1.14 -5.68 12.84
C ALA A 5 1.66 -5.54 11.41
N LEU A 6 2.97 -5.73 11.22
CA LEU A 6 3.57 -5.76 9.89
C LEU A 6 2.93 -6.88 9.04
N GLY A 7 2.66 -8.04 9.65
CA GLY A 7 1.89 -9.13 9.02
C GLY A 7 0.54 -8.67 8.46
N ASP A 8 -0.27 -7.98 9.27
CA ASP A 8 -1.59 -7.48 8.85
C ASP A 8 -1.48 -6.49 7.68
N ILE A 9 -0.45 -5.63 7.69
CA ILE A 9 -0.20 -4.68 6.60
C ILE A 9 0.14 -5.41 5.30
N LEU A 10 0.98 -6.44 5.37
CA LEU A 10 1.39 -7.21 4.20
C LEU A 10 0.25 -8.06 3.64
N ASP A 11 -0.62 -8.59 4.50
CA ASP A 11 -1.80 -9.33 4.07
C ASP A 11 -2.85 -8.40 3.46
N ASP A 12 -3.09 -7.22 4.04
CA ASP A 12 -3.96 -6.20 3.45
C ASP A 12 -3.42 -5.70 2.10
N LEU A 13 -2.09 -5.53 1.97
CA LEU A 13 -1.46 -5.17 0.69
C LEU A 13 -1.72 -6.24 -0.37
N ARG A 14 -1.50 -7.51 -0.03
CA ARG A 14 -1.76 -8.63 -0.95
C ARG A 14 -3.23 -8.65 -1.39
N ALA A 15 -4.16 -8.51 -0.45
CA ALA A 15 -5.59 -8.48 -0.77
C ALA A 15 -5.97 -7.27 -1.66
N ALA A 16 -5.36 -6.11 -1.42
CA ALA A 16 -5.57 -4.93 -2.24
C ALA A 16 -5.03 -5.12 -3.67
N GLU A 17 -3.80 -5.63 -3.82
CA GLU A 17 -3.18 -5.94 -5.12
C GLU A 17 -3.99 -6.98 -5.90
N GLU A 18 -4.44 -8.05 -5.23
CA GLU A 18 -5.31 -9.05 -5.87
C GLU A 18 -6.60 -8.42 -6.40
N GLY A 19 -7.20 -7.52 -5.63
CA GLY A 19 -8.34 -6.71 -6.04
C GLY A 19 -8.05 -5.89 -7.28
N LEU A 20 -6.97 -5.09 -7.26
CA LEU A 20 -6.52 -4.29 -8.41
C LEU A 20 -6.32 -5.14 -9.66
N HIS A 21 -5.63 -6.28 -9.54
CA HIS A 21 -5.38 -7.17 -10.67
C HIS A 21 -6.67 -7.78 -11.27
N ARG A 22 -7.77 -7.89 -10.51
CA ARG A 22 -9.07 -8.28 -11.09
C ARG A 22 -9.54 -7.24 -12.11
N PHE A 23 -9.42 -5.95 -11.78
CA PHE A 23 -9.80 -4.86 -12.67
C PHE A 23 -8.85 -4.75 -13.86
N GLU A 24 -7.55 -4.89 -13.65
CA GLU A 24 -6.58 -4.88 -14.75
C GLU A 24 -6.85 -6.00 -15.76
N ARG A 25 -7.20 -7.21 -15.29
CA ARG A 25 -7.59 -8.31 -16.17
C ARG A 25 -8.95 -8.11 -16.83
N ARG A 26 -9.87 -7.38 -16.17
CA ARG A 26 -11.21 -7.12 -16.71
C ARG A 26 -11.20 -6.04 -17.79
N TYR A 27 -10.44 -4.97 -17.57
CA TYR A 27 -10.43 -3.79 -18.43
C TYR A 27 -9.18 -3.68 -19.30
N TRP A 28 -8.17 -4.52 -19.08
CA TRP A 28 -6.90 -4.57 -19.83
C TRP A 28 -6.11 -3.25 -19.78
N VAL A 29 -6.23 -2.57 -18.63
CA VAL A 29 -5.58 -1.30 -18.34
C VAL A 29 -4.87 -1.47 -17.00
N SER A 30 -3.63 -0.98 -16.88
CA SER A 30 -2.89 -1.01 -15.61
C SER A 30 -3.61 -0.16 -14.56
N SER A 31 -3.49 -0.48 -13.27
CA SER A 31 -4.11 0.34 -12.22
C SER A 31 -3.59 1.77 -12.21
N ASP A 32 -2.34 1.99 -12.63
CA ASP A 32 -1.75 3.33 -12.74
C ASP A 32 -2.40 4.15 -13.86
N ASP A 33 -2.57 3.56 -15.04
CA ASP A 33 -3.26 4.22 -16.17
C ASP A 33 -4.74 4.44 -15.86
N PHE A 34 -5.38 3.45 -15.22
CA PHE A 34 -6.77 3.55 -14.76
C PHE A 34 -6.92 4.70 -13.76
N PHE A 35 -5.98 4.84 -12.82
CA PHE A 35 -5.96 5.96 -11.86
C PHE A 35 -5.72 7.31 -12.52
N ALA A 36 -4.85 7.38 -13.53
CA ALA A 36 -4.65 8.59 -14.30
C ALA A 36 -5.92 9.03 -15.05
N LEU A 37 -6.69 8.08 -15.58
CA LEU A 37 -7.99 8.35 -16.22
C LEU A 37 -9.05 8.78 -15.19
N TYR A 38 -9.16 8.05 -14.07
CA TYR A 38 -10.06 8.37 -12.95
C TYR A 38 -9.83 9.80 -12.46
N SER A 39 -8.57 10.16 -12.20
CA SER A 39 -8.19 11.46 -11.63
C SER A 39 -8.50 12.63 -12.57
N LYS A 40 -8.63 12.37 -13.88
CA LYS A 40 -9.00 13.38 -14.89
C LYS A 40 -10.50 13.42 -15.16
N GLY A 41 -11.30 12.55 -14.53
CA GLY A 41 -12.71 12.39 -14.84
C GLY A 41 -12.97 11.83 -16.24
N HIS A 42 -12.03 11.03 -16.76
CA HIS A 42 -12.09 10.43 -18.11
C HIS A 42 -12.51 8.95 -18.08
N LEU A 43 -12.82 8.39 -16.92
CA LEU A 43 -13.50 7.10 -16.85
C LEU A 43 -14.98 7.30 -17.11
N ASP A 44 -15.58 6.31 -17.78
CA ASP A 44 -16.99 6.13 -18.14
C ASP A 44 -18.00 7.12 -17.54
N ASP A 45 -19.02 7.51 -18.32
CA ASP A 45 -20.06 8.47 -17.92
C ASP A 45 -21.03 7.99 -16.81
N GLY A 46 -20.65 6.95 -16.07
CA GLY A 46 -21.39 6.34 -14.98
C GLY A 46 -21.77 4.88 -15.22
N GLU A 47 -21.61 4.35 -16.44
CA GLU A 47 -21.98 2.97 -16.80
C GLU A 47 -21.35 1.90 -15.89
N ASN A 48 -20.09 2.09 -15.49
CA ASN A 48 -19.35 1.16 -14.62
C ASN A 48 -19.08 1.74 -13.22
N ALA A 49 -19.94 2.64 -12.71
CA ALA A 49 -19.68 3.37 -11.47
C ALA A 49 -19.44 2.46 -10.24
N GLU A 50 -20.11 1.31 -10.16
CA GLU A 50 -19.92 0.34 -9.07
C GLU A 50 -18.53 -0.31 -9.13
N ASP A 51 -18.13 -0.78 -10.30
CA ASP A 51 -16.81 -1.38 -10.53
C ASP A 51 -15.69 -0.36 -10.26
N VAL A 52 -15.85 0.88 -10.74
CA VAL A 52 -14.88 1.97 -10.48
C VAL A 52 -14.80 2.29 -8.97
N ALA A 53 -15.93 2.25 -8.25
CA ALA A 53 -15.95 2.47 -6.81
C ALA A 53 -15.24 1.34 -6.03
N GLU A 54 -15.46 0.07 -6.41
CA GLU A 54 -14.75 -1.07 -5.82
C GLU A 54 -13.24 -0.96 -6.07
N TRP A 55 -12.84 -0.71 -7.32
CA TRP A 55 -11.44 -0.52 -7.68
C TRP A 55 -10.79 0.63 -6.89
N ALA A 56 -11.47 1.77 -6.76
CA ALA A 56 -10.98 2.91 -5.99
C ALA A 56 -10.80 2.56 -4.50
N GLY A 57 -11.65 1.68 -3.97
CA GLY A 57 -11.51 1.10 -2.63
C GLY A 57 -10.20 0.33 -2.48
N HIS A 58 -9.88 -0.56 -3.42
CA HIS A 58 -8.62 -1.29 -3.44
C HIS A 58 -7.40 -0.36 -3.58
N CYS A 59 -7.45 0.62 -4.48
CA CYS A 59 -6.38 1.62 -4.61
C CYS A 59 -6.11 2.36 -3.30
N LYS A 60 -7.17 2.82 -2.64
CA LYS A 60 -7.05 3.56 -1.38
C LYS A 60 -6.51 2.69 -0.25
N LEU A 61 -6.92 1.42 -0.18
CA LEU A 61 -6.38 0.48 0.79
C LEU A 61 -4.89 0.25 0.54
N HIS A 62 -4.50 -0.05 -0.71
CA HIS A 62 -3.11 -0.24 -1.12
C HIS A 62 -2.24 0.96 -0.73
N GLN A 63 -2.63 2.18 -1.11
CA GLN A 63 -1.88 3.40 -0.77
C GLN A 63 -1.72 3.59 0.74
N LYS A 64 -2.79 3.38 1.52
CA LYS A 64 -2.73 3.52 2.98
C LYS A 64 -1.78 2.52 3.61
N ARG A 65 -1.81 1.27 3.16
CA ARG A 65 -0.97 0.20 3.72
C ARG A 65 0.48 0.31 3.27
N LEU A 66 0.73 0.75 2.05
CA LEU A 66 2.08 1.06 1.58
C LEU A 66 2.70 2.20 2.40
N ALA A 67 1.94 3.26 2.67
CA ALA A 67 2.39 4.34 3.55
C ALA A 67 2.67 3.86 4.98
N ALA A 68 1.84 2.98 5.53
CA ALA A 68 2.07 2.37 6.85
C ALA A 68 3.33 1.49 6.86
N LEU A 69 3.55 0.68 5.82
CA LEU A 69 4.75 -0.14 5.66
C LEU A 69 6.01 0.73 5.58
N GLU A 70 5.97 1.81 4.79
CA GLU A 70 7.07 2.76 4.72
C GLU A 70 7.35 3.42 6.07
N GLN A 71 6.32 3.76 6.84
CA GLN A 71 6.48 4.32 8.18
C GLN A 71 7.17 3.32 9.12
N ILE A 72 6.69 2.07 9.18
CA ILE A 72 7.33 0.98 9.94
C ILE A 72 8.80 0.83 9.55
N SER A 73 9.07 0.79 8.25
CA SER A 73 10.42 0.61 7.73
C SER A 73 11.33 1.76 8.15
N ARG A 74 10.86 3.02 8.03
CA ARG A 74 11.61 4.21 8.44
C ARG A 74 11.90 4.20 9.95
N GLU A 75 10.92 3.88 10.78
CA GLU A 75 11.10 3.77 12.24
C GLU A 75 12.09 2.66 12.60
N ARG A 76 11.98 1.50 11.95
CA ARG A 76 12.94 0.40 12.13
C ARG A 76 14.35 0.86 11.78
N ILE A 77 14.55 1.47 10.61
CA ILE A 77 15.87 1.96 10.18
C ILE A 77 16.42 3.03 11.13
N ALA A 78 15.56 3.94 11.63
CA ALA A 78 15.95 4.97 12.59
C ALA A 78 16.34 4.39 13.96
N SER A 79 15.72 3.29 14.37
CA SER A 79 16.03 2.60 15.63
C SER A 79 17.33 1.78 15.58
N LEU A 80 17.86 1.50 14.38
CA LEU A 80 19.08 0.70 14.24
C LEU A 80 20.30 1.52 14.68
N PRO A 81 21.16 0.95 15.55
CA PRO A 81 22.36 1.63 16.00
C PRO A 81 23.27 1.93 14.82
N ARG A 82 23.77 3.18 14.78
CA ARG A 82 24.80 3.63 13.84
C ARG A 82 25.99 4.08 14.68
N GLU A 83 27.11 3.37 14.63
CA GLU A 83 28.28 3.77 15.43
C GLU A 83 29.01 4.93 14.76
N ARG A 84 28.97 5.04 13.41
CA ARG A 84 29.52 6.18 12.65
C ARG A 84 28.72 6.55 11.39
N PRO A 85 28.76 7.82 10.93
CA PRO A 85 28.27 8.20 9.60
C PRO A 85 29.01 7.41 8.50
N GLY A 86 28.28 6.69 7.65
CA GLY A 86 28.84 5.85 6.58
C GLY A 86 29.06 4.38 6.95
N GLU A 87 28.72 3.96 8.17
CA GLU A 87 28.80 2.57 8.58
C GLU A 87 27.61 1.74 8.07
N LEU A 88 27.88 0.46 7.75
CA LEU A 88 26.86 -0.48 7.29
C LEU A 88 25.86 -0.78 8.40
N VAL A 89 24.57 -0.66 8.10
CA VAL A 89 23.48 -1.01 9.01
C VAL A 89 23.31 -2.53 9.04
N ARG A 90 23.38 -3.15 10.23
CA ARG A 90 23.07 -4.58 10.40
C ARG A 90 21.56 -4.79 10.55
N LEU A 91 20.95 -5.42 9.55
CA LEU A 91 19.55 -5.85 9.61
C LEU A 91 19.46 -7.21 10.33
N THR A 92 18.85 -7.25 11.50
CA THR A 92 18.53 -8.49 12.20
C THR A 92 17.07 -8.88 11.96
N PRO A 93 16.77 -10.18 11.71
CA PRO A 93 15.41 -10.66 11.59
C PRO A 93 14.61 -10.42 12.87
N GLY A 94 13.35 -10.00 12.72
CA GLY A 94 12.41 -9.75 13.82
C GLY A 94 11.31 -8.78 13.39
N GLU A 95 10.05 -9.10 13.69
CA GLU A 95 8.90 -8.28 13.30
C GLU A 95 8.81 -7.02 14.17
N PRO A 96 8.81 -5.81 13.59
CA PRO A 96 8.52 -4.58 14.32
C PRO A 96 7.02 -4.45 14.58
N ALA A 97 6.63 -4.12 15.82
CA ALA A 97 5.25 -3.77 16.17
C ALA A 97 5.10 -2.24 16.19
N LEU A 98 4.05 -1.72 15.54
CA LEU A 98 3.76 -0.28 15.48
C LEU A 98 2.43 0.04 16.18
N GLU A 99 2.49 0.94 17.15
CA GLU A 99 1.31 1.48 17.83
C GLU A 99 0.73 2.60 16.97
N LEU A 100 -0.48 2.42 16.41
CA LEU A 100 -1.15 3.49 15.68
C LEU A 100 -1.81 4.46 16.68
N ALA A 101 -1.39 5.73 16.66
CA ALA A 101 -1.97 6.82 17.44
C ALA A 101 -3.31 7.30 16.86
#